data_AF-A0A812SEY6-F1
#
_entry.id   AF-A0A812SEY6-F1
#
_cell.length_a   1.000
_cell.length_b   1.000
_cell.length_c   1.000
_cell.angle_alpha   90.00
_cell.angle_beta   90.00
_cell.angle_gamma   90.00
#
_symmetry.space_group_name_H-M   'P 1'
#
loop_
_entity.id
_entity.type
_entity.pdbx_description
1 polymer ?
#
loop_
_entity_poly.entity_id
_entity_poly.type
_entity_poly.pdbx_seq_one_letter_code
_entity_poly.pdbx_strand_id
1 'polypeptide(L)'
;MACCMMYRGDVVPKDVNAAVATIKTKRTIQFVDWCPTGFKCGINYQPPTVVPGGDLAKVMRACCMISNSTAIAEVFSRIDHKFDLMYSKRAFVHHYVGEGMEEGEFSEAREDLAALEK
;
A
#
# COMPACT_ATOMS: atom_id res chain seq x y z
N MET A 1 -4.90 -2.80 -9.69
CA MET A 1 -4.30 -4.05 -10.21
C MET A 1 -4.81 -5.27 -9.48
N ALA A 2 -4.68 -5.38 -8.15
CA ALA A 2 -5.18 -6.53 -7.39
C ALA A 2 -5.70 -6.11 -6.02
N CYS A 3 -6.58 -6.90 -5.41
CA CYS A 3 -7.12 -6.66 -4.07
C CYS A 3 -7.30 -7.98 -3.31
N CYS A 4 -6.84 -8.00 -2.06
CA CYS A 4 -7.00 -9.11 -1.12
C CYS A 4 -7.77 -8.62 0.12
N MET A 5 -8.87 -9.31 0.46
CA MET A 5 -9.71 -9.04 1.63
C MET A 5 -9.46 -10.12 2.69
N MET A 6 -8.78 -9.76 3.77
CA MET A 6 -8.41 -10.67 4.86
C MET A 6 -9.34 -10.44 6.06
N TYR A 7 -10.40 -11.24 6.13
CA TYR A 7 -11.39 -11.17 7.19
C TYR A 7 -10.96 -11.94 8.44
N ARG A 8 -11.39 -11.45 9.60
CA ARG A 8 -11.16 -12.10 10.89
C ARG A 8 -12.41 -12.01 11.79
N GLY A 9 -12.74 -13.10 12.50
CA GLY A 9 -13.82 -13.18 13.48
C GLY A 9 -15.10 -13.83 12.94
N ASP A 10 -16.24 -13.42 13.49
CA ASP A 10 -17.57 -13.91 13.12
C ASP A 10 -17.98 -13.39 11.74
N VAL A 11 -17.57 -14.13 10.70
CA VAL A 11 -17.73 -13.76 9.29
C VAL A 11 -18.23 -14.95 8.49
N VAL A 12 -19.40 -14.82 7.85
CA VAL A 12 -19.99 -15.85 7.00
C VAL A 12 -19.51 -15.68 5.56
N PRO A 13 -19.00 -16.73 4.87
CA PRO A 13 -18.51 -16.62 3.50
C PRO A 13 -19.53 -16.07 2.49
N LYS A 14 -20.83 -16.38 2.68
CA LYS A 14 -21.92 -15.87 1.85
C LYS A 14 -22.00 -14.33 1.90
N ASP A 15 -21.84 -13.75 3.08
CA ASP A 15 -21.91 -12.31 3.28
C ASP A 15 -20.71 -11.60 2.65
N VAL A 16 -19.52 -12.22 2.70
CA VAL A 16 -18.32 -11.75 2.01
C VAL A 16 -18.55 -11.67 0.50
N ASN A 17 -19.08 -12.75 -0.10
CA ASN A 17 -19.36 -12.78 -1.54
C ASN A 17 -20.40 -11.73 -1.94
N ALA A 18 -21.46 -11.55 -1.14
CA ALA A 18 -22.47 -10.52 -1.39
C ALA A 18 -21.90 -9.10 -1.29
N ALA A 19 -21.03 -8.84 -0.30
CA ALA A 19 -20.34 -7.57 -0.14
C ALA A 19 -19.41 -7.27 -1.34
N VAL A 20 -18.61 -8.24 -1.77
CA VAL A 20 -17.72 -8.11 -2.93
C VAL A 20 -18.54 -7.87 -4.21
N ALA A 21 -19.66 -8.57 -4.40
CA ALA A 21 -20.54 -8.32 -5.54
C ALA A 21 -21.07 -6.88 -5.55
N THR A 22 -21.50 -6.36 -4.40
CA THR A 22 -21.97 -4.97 -4.25
C THR A 22 -20.86 -3.95 -4.52
N ILE A 23 -19.63 -4.25 -4.13
CA ILE A 23 -18.47 -3.39 -4.39
C ILE A 23 -18.16 -3.36 -5.90
N LYS A 24 -18.22 -4.51 -6.58
CA LYS A 24 -17.96 -4.61 -8.03
C LYS A 24 -18.96 -3.85 -8.89
N THR A 25 -20.19 -3.60 -8.43
CA THR A 25 -21.16 -2.79 -9.18
C THR A 25 -20.89 -1.29 -9.09
N LYS A 26 -20.01 -0.85 -8.17
CA LYS A 26 -19.67 0.58 -8.02
C LYS A 26 -18.67 1.00 -9.10
N ARG A 27 -19.03 2.04 -9.85
CA ARG A 27 -18.17 2.63 -10.90
C ARG A 27 -16.94 3.37 -10.35
N THR A 28 -16.82 3.54 -9.05
CA THR A 28 -15.69 4.24 -8.41
C THR A 28 -14.48 3.32 -8.19
N ILE A 29 -14.63 2.00 -8.36
CA ILE A 29 -13.56 1.03 -8.16
C ILE A 29 -13.22 0.44 -9.52
N GLN A 30 -12.10 0.88 -10.07
CA GLN A 30 -11.64 0.49 -11.40
C GLN A 30 -10.46 -0.46 -11.27
N PHE A 31 -10.54 -1.59 -11.97
CA PHE A 31 -9.42 -2.49 -12.17
C PHE A 31 -8.87 -2.31 -13.58
N VAL A 32 -7.61 -2.69 -13.72
CA VAL A 32 -6.98 -2.84 -15.04
C VAL A 32 -7.69 -3.95 -15.82
N ASP A 33 -7.77 -3.78 -17.12
CA ASP A 33 -8.48 -4.68 -18.05
C ASP A 33 -7.94 -6.13 -18.03
N TRP A 34 -6.64 -6.29 -17.87
CA TRP A 34 -5.97 -7.59 -17.77
C TRP A 34 -6.15 -8.30 -16.41
N CYS A 35 -6.84 -7.71 -15.43
CA CYS A 35 -7.14 -8.34 -14.14
C CYS A 35 -8.66 -8.39 -13.86
N PRO A 36 -9.41 -9.32 -14.50
CA PRO A 36 -10.86 -9.42 -14.36
C PRO A 36 -11.31 -9.97 -13.00
N THR A 37 -10.48 -10.78 -12.33
CA THR A 37 -10.76 -11.38 -11.01
C THR A 37 -10.05 -10.63 -9.88
N GLY A 38 -10.35 -9.34 -9.76
CA GLY A 38 -9.60 -8.41 -8.91
C GLY A 38 -9.64 -8.63 -7.39
N PHE A 39 -10.48 -9.53 -6.86
CA PHE A 39 -10.63 -9.76 -5.41
C PHE A 39 -10.32 -11.20 -5.00
N LYS A 40 -9.37 -11.36 -4.08
CA LYS A 40 -9.13 -12.59 -3.32
C LYS A 40 -9.65 -12.40 -1.89
N CYS A 41 -10.30 -13.41 -1.32
CA CYS A 41 -10.84 -13.34 0.05
C CYS A 41 -10.27 -14.46 0.91
N GLY A 42 -9.82 -14.14 2.12
CA GLY A 42 -9.42 -15.09 3.15
C GLY A 42 -10.18 -14.82 4.45
N ILE A 43 -10.49 -15.87 5.22
CA ILE A 43 -11.26 -15.76 6.47
C ILE A 43 -10.54 -16.54 7.57
N ASN A 44 -10.28 -15.87 8.69
CA ASN A 44 -9.87 -16.50 9.95
C ASN A 44 -11.01 -16.36 10.97
N TYR A 45 -11.57 -17.47 11.44
CA TYR A 45 -12.73 -17.45 12.35
C TYR A 45 -12.39 -17.06 13.79
N GLN A 46 -11.11 -16.97 14.17
CA GLN A 46 -10.75 -16.44 15.48
C GLN A 46 -11.07 -14.95 15.56
N PRO A 47 -11.72 -14.44 16.62
CA PRO A 47 -11.94 -13.01 16.80
C PRO A 47 -10.62 -12.21 16.79
N PRO A 48 -10.66 -10.92 16.40
CA PRO A 48 -9.54 -10.01 16.63
C PRO A 48 -9.21 -9.87 18.12
N THR A 49 -7.94 -10.03 18.47
CA THR A 49 -7.46 -9.84 19.84
C THR A 49 -7.11 -8.38 20.06
N VAL A 50 -7.43 -7.84 21.25
CA VAL A 50 -7.01 -6.51 21.69
C VAL A 50 -5.96 -6.63 22.78
N VAL A 51 -5.06 -5.66 22.84
CA VAL A 51 -4.07 -5.56 23.91
C VAL A 51 -4.75 -4.98 25.16
N PRO A 52 -4.60 -5.59 26.37
CA PRO A 52 -5.11 -5.00 27.60
C PRO A 52 -4.55 -3.58 27.82
N GLY A 53 -5.44 -2.62 28.07
CA GLY A 53 -5.07 -1.20 28.19
C GLY A 53 -4.77 -0.49 26.87
N GLY A 54 -4.96 -1.14 25.72
CA GLY A 54 -4.82 -0.52 24.40
C GLY A 54 -6.07 0.26 23.97
N ASP A 55 -5.91 1.07 22.92
CA ASP A 55 -6.92 2.05 22.49
C ASP A 55 -8.06 1.47 21.65
N LEU A 56 -7.93 0.22 21.18
CA LEU A 56 -8.90 -0.41 20.29
C LEU A 56 -9.93 -1.22 21.06
N ALA A 57 -11.21 -0.95 20.78
CA ALA A 57 -12.33 -1.73 21.31
C ALA A 57 -12.31 -3.17 20.81
N LYS A 58 -12.82 -4.09 21.63
CA LYS A 58 -13.09 -5.48 21.20
C LYS A 58 -14.17 -5.46 20.13
N VAL A 59 -13.92 -6.15 19.02
CA VAL A 59 -14.85 -6.27 17.90
C VAL A 59 -15.08 -7.74 17.53
N MET A 60 -16.30 -8.04 17.06
CA MET A 60 -16.67 -9.41 16.67
C MET A 60 -16.08 -9.82 15.32
N ARG A 61 -15.80 -8.84 14.45
CA ARG A 61 -15.23 -9.05 13.12
C ARG A 61 -14.38 -7.86 12.69
N ALA A 62 -13.37 -8.11 11.87
CA ALA A 62 -12.54 -7.11 11.23
C ALA A 62 -12.17 -7.54 9.80
N CYS A 63 -11.74 -6.59 8.97
CA CYS A 63 -11.24 -6.86 7.63
C CYS A 63 -9.99 -6.03 7.38
N CYS A 64 -8.91 -6.66 6.94
CA CYS A 64 -7.73 -6.00 6.41
C CYS A 64 -7.74 -6.12 4.88
N MET A 65 -7.76 -4.99 4.17
CA MET A 65 -7.66 -4.97 2.73
C MET A 65 -6.22 -4.65 2.32
N ILE A 66 -5.64 -5.50 1.47
CA ILE A 66 -4.34 -5.28 0.86
C ILE A 66 -4.56 -5.10 -0.63
N SER A 67 -4.39 -3.87 -1.13
CA SER A 67 -4.65 -3.51 -2.52
C SER A 67 -3.39 -3.04 -3.23
N ASN A 68 -3.15 -3.58 -4.42
CA ASN A 68 -2.16 -3.07 -5.35
C ASN A 68 -2.84 -2.09 -6.34
N SER A 69 -2.67 -0.80 -6.09
CA SER A 69 -3.23 0.32 -6.87
C SER A 69 -2.11 1.21 -7.37
N THR A 70 -2.21 1.71 -8.61
CA THR A 70 -1.25 2.67 -9.18
C THR A 70 -1.23 4.00 -8.42
N ALA A 71 -2.25 4.29 -7.61
CA ALA A 71 -2.29 5.47 -6.75
C ALA A 71 -1.10 5.57 -5.76
N ILE A 72 -0.40 4.46 -5.48
CA ILE A 72 0.82 4.49 -4.67
C ILE A 72 1.94 5.31 -5.32
N ALA A 73 1.94 5.48 -6.65
CA ALA A 73 2.88 6.33 -7.37
C ALA A 73 2.91 7.77 -6.85
N GLU A 74 1.77 8.29 -6.37
CA GLU A 74 1.72 9.63 -5.79
C GLU A 74 2.54 9.77 -4.50
N VAL A 75 2.76 8.68 -3.75
CA VAL A 75 3.62 8.68 -2.57
C VAL A 75 5.08 8.86 -2.99
N PHE A 76 5.52 8.11 -4.01
CA PHE A 76 6.88 8.21 -4.56
C PHE A 76 7.14 9.61 -5.11
N SER A 77 6.20 10.18 -5.88
CA SER A 77 6.32 11.55 -6.40
C SER A 77 6.53 12.61 -5.32
N ARG A 78 5.90 12.45 -4.15
CA ARG A 78 6.12 13.36 -3.01
C ARG A 78 7.48 13.15 -2.34
N ILE A 79 8.01 11.94 -2.35
CA ILE A 79 9.35 11.63 -1.83
C ILE A 79 10.40 12.21 -2.77
N ASP A 80 10.26 11.94 -4.08
CA ASP A 80 11.13 12.45 -5.14
C ASP A 80 11.20 13.97 -5.13
N HIS A 81 10.06 14.65 -4.98
CA HIS A 81 10.05 16.11 -4.86
C HIS A 81 10.88 16.62 -3.67
N LYS A 82 10.75 15.98 -2.50
CA LYS A 82 11.55 16.35 -1.31
C LYS A 82 13.03 16.06 -1.52
N PHE A 83 13.34 14.93 -2.15
CA PHE A 83 14.70 14.56 -2.51
C PHE A 83 15.32 15.62 -3.44
N ASP A 84 14.63 15.98 -4.52
CA ASP A 84 15.09 16.95 -5.51
C ASP A 84 15.38 18.31 -4.87
N LEU A 85 14.52 18.76 -3.94
CA LEU A 85 14.73 20.00 -3.18
C LEU A 85 16.03 19.96 -2.38
N MET A 86 16.32 18.86 -1.67
CA MET A 86 17.53 18.71 -0.86
C MET A 86 18.79 18.54 -1.72
N TYR A 87 18.71 17.65 -2.72
CA TYR A 87 19.85 17.30 -3.56
C TYR A 87 20.28 18.45 -4.48
N SER A 88 19.35 19.32 -4.91
CA SER A 88 19.67 20.55 -5.66
C SER A 88 20.62 21.51 -4.92
N LYS A 89 20.70 21.40 -3.59
CA LYS A 89 21.61 22.17 -2.73
C LYS A 89 22.74 21.32 -2.16
N ARG A 90 22.84 20.06 -2.58
CA ARG A 90 23.71 19.02 -1.98
C ARG A 90 23.59 18.98 -0.45
N ALA A 91 22.39 19.25 0.07
CA ALA A 91 22.14 19.23 1.50
C ALA A 91 22.33 17.82 2.04
N PHE A 92 23.08 17.68 3.14
CA PHE A 92 23.40 16.40 3.80
C PHE A 92 24.21 15.37 3.01
N VAL A 93 24.53 15.61 1.72
CA VAL A 93 25.28 14.66 0.86
C VAL A 93 26.63 14.25 1.47
N HIS A 94 27.33 15.19 2.11
CA HIS A 94 28.64 14.94 2.73
C HIS A 94 28.62 13.87 3.82
N HIS A 95 27.48 13.62 4.49
CA HIS A 95 27.37 12.54 5.47
C HIS A 95 27.41 11.15 4.83
N TYR A 96 26.96 11.03 3.59
CA TYR A 96 26.94 9.75 2.87
C TYR A 96 28.28 9.51 2.20
N VAL A 97 28.82 10.54 1.52
CA VAL A 97 30.12 10.45 0.85
C VAL A 97 31.25 10.25 1.86
N GLY A 98 31.15 10.86 3.06
CA GLY A 98 32.11 10.67 4.14
C GLY A 98 32.16 9.24 4.70
N GLU A 99 31.11 8.45 4.50
CA GLU A 99 31.01 7.05 4.93
C GLU A 99 31.29 6.06 3.78
N GLY A 100 31.81 6.55 2.64
CA GLY A 100 32.29 5.72 1.54
C GLY A 100 31.29 5.45 0.41
N MET A 101 30.14 6.13 0.38
CA MET A 101 29.19 6.08 -0.74
C MET A 101 29.65 7.01 -1.88
N GLU A 102 29.54 6.57 -3.14
CA GLU A 102 29.85 7.47 -4.26
C GLU A 102 28.71 8.47 -4.49
N GLU A 103 29.03 9.75 -4.71
CA GLU A 103 28.00 10.79 -4.91
C GLU A 103 27.11 10.52 -6.14
N GLY A 104 27.64 9.79 -7.13
CA GLY A 104 26.90 9.39 -8.33
C GLY A 104 25.72 8.45 -8.05
N GLU A 105 25.78 7.66 -6.97
CA GLU A 105 24.72 6.72 -6.59
C GLU A 105 23.40 7.42 -6.29
N PHE A 106 23.44 8.69 -5.84
CA PHE A 106 22.24 9.49 -5.64
C PHE A 106 21.48 9.76 -6.95
N SER A 107 22.22 10.07 -8.02
CA SER A 107 21.64 10.34 -9.32
C SER A 107 21.09 9.05 -9.94
N GLU A 108 21.83 7.95 -9.83
CA GLU A 108 21.39 6.64 -10.31
C GLU A 108 20.09 6.18 -9.62
N ALA A 109 20.05 6.23 -8.29
CA ALA A 109 18.85 5.86 -7.54
C ALA A 109 17.64 6.77 -7.87
N ARG A 110 17.90 8.06 -8.14
CA ARG A 110 16.87 9.02 -8.54
C ARG A 110 16.31 8.72 -9.94
N GLU A 111 17.17 8.32 -10.87
CA GLU A 111 16.77 7.90 -12.21
C GLU A 111 15.94 6.61 -12.19
N ASP A 112 16.30 5.66 -11.34
CA ASP A 112 15.52 4.43 -11.13
C ASP A 112 14.12 4.73 -10.57
N LEU A 113 14.01 5.65 -9.60
CA LEU A 113 12.71 6.09 -9.09
C LEU A 113 11.90 6.82 -10.16
N ALA A 114 12.53 7.64 -11.00
CA ALA A 114 11.85 8.29 -12.13
C ALA A 114 11.31 7.27 -13.15
N ALA A 115 11.98 6.13 -13.34
CA ALA A 115 11.51 5.05 -14.18
C ALA A 115 10.31 4.31 -13.55
N LEU A 116 10.26 4.18 -12.23
CA LEU A 116 9.16 3.55 -11.49
C LEU A 116 7.86 4.37 -11.52
N GLU A 117 7.94 5.69 -11.70
CA GLU A 117 6.78 6.58 -11.77
C GLU A 117 6.05 6.57 -13.13
N LYS A 118 6.68 6.02 -14.18
CA LYS A 118 6.13 5.95 -15.54
C LYS A 118 5.33 4.67 -15.79
#